data_AF-A0A538PQ51-F1
#
_entry.id   AF-A0A538PQ51-F1
#
_cell.length_a   1.000
_cell.length_b   1.000
_cell.length_c   1.000
_cell.angle_alpha   90.00
_cell.angle_beta   90.00
_cell.angle_gamma   90.00
#
_symmetry.space_group_name_H-M   'P 1'
#
loop_
_entity.id
_entity.type
_entity.pdbx_description
1 polymer ?
#
loop_
_entity_poly.entity_id
_entity_poly.type
_entity_poly.pdbx_seq_one_letter_code
_entity_poly.pdbx_strand_id
1 'polypeptide(L)'
;MMHRHPDALLQLLRPRGSEPVPAAYDTAEAAFARATADYEAQRYLEAARGFLDAARRLHIDGPPYAGGFTGNRRICYRNAAAAFSASGDIAGGRQALAAAARDDPACADTLAELEAGLAPL
;
A
#
# COMPACT_ATOMS: atom_id res chain seq x y z
N MET A 1 5.00 -28.39 -7.17
CA MET A 1 5.48 -27.22 -6.39
C MET A 1 4.34 -26.24 -6.28
N MET A 2 3.70 -26.14 -5.10
CA MET A 2 2.66 -25.13 -4.88
C MET A 2 3.32 -23.76 -4.92
N HIS A 3 3.05 -22.99 -5.97
CA HIS A 3 3.34 -21.56 -5.96
C HIS A 3 2.43 -20.97 -4.88
N ARG A 4 2.98 -20.62 -3.72
CA ARG A 4 2.25 -19.81 -2.75
C ARG A 4 1.98 -18.47 -3.41
N HIS A 5 0.80 -18.32 -4.00
CA HIS A 5 0.25 -16.99 -4.20
C HIS A 5 0.15 -16.34 -2.82
N PRO A 6 0.52 -15.07 -2.68
CA PRO A 6 0.43 -14.42 -1.38
C PRO A 6 -1.07 -14.25 -1.06
N ASP A 7 -1.39 -14.15 0.23
CA ASP A 7 -2.75 -13.94 0.71
C ASP A 7 -3.52 -12.89 -0.11
N ALA A 8 -4.84 -13.06 -0.22
CA ALA A 8 -5.69 -12.16 -0.99
C ALA A 8 -5.37 -10.68 -0.69
N LEU A 9 -5.11 -9.90 -1.75
CA LEU A 9 -4.81 -8.48 -1.62
C LEU A 9 -5.96 -7.78 -0.88
N LEU A 10 -5.60 -6.98 0.12
CA LEU A 10 -6.55 -6.10 0.80
C LEU A 10 -7.13 -5.10 -0.20
N GLN A 11 -8.29 -4.54 0.10
CA GLN A 11 -9.00 -3.59 -0.77
C GLN A 11 -9.10 -2.22 -0.10
N LEU A 12 -9.02 -1.13 -0.88
CA LEU A 12 -9.30 0.20 -0.34
C LEU A 12 -10.75 0.30 0.11
N LEU A 13 -10.97 1.05 1.18
CA LEU A 13 -12.29 1.32 1.73
C LEU A 13 -12.65 2.77 1.44
N ARG A 14 -13.62 2.98 0.54
CA ARG A 14 -14.12 4.33 0.22
C ARG A 14 -14.70 4.97 1.48
N PRO A 15 -14.18 6.13 1.94
CA PRO A 15 -14.73 6.82 3.09
C PRO A 15 -16.20 7.16 2.88
N ARG A 16 -17.01 7.00 3.93
CA ARG A 16 -18.43 7.37 3.94
C ARG A 16 -18.63 8.54 4.88
N GLY A 17 -19.42 9.53 4.46
CA GLY A 17 -19.75 10.71 5.26
C GLY A 17 -20.73 11.61 4.52
N SER A 18 -21.11 12.70 5.16
CA SER A 18 -21.98 13.74 4.58
C SER A 18 -21.23 14.68 3.62
N GLU A 19 -19.91 14.76 3.73
CA GLU A 19 -19.09 15.57 2.85
C GLU A 19 -18.73 14.81 1.55
N PRO A 20 -18.35 15.53 0.48
CA PRO A 20 -17.77 14.90 -0.70
C PRO A 20 -16.42 14.26 -0.37
N VAL A 21 -16.21 13.02 -0.85
CA VAL A 21 -14.89 12.39 -0.76
C VAL A 21 -13.88 13.19 -1.60
N PRO A 22 -12.68 13.51 -1.06
CA PRO A 22 -11.66 14.22 -1.83
C PRO A 22 -11.29 13.50 -3.12
N ALA A 23 -11.13 14.25 -4.23
CA ALA A 23 -10.75 13.71 -5.54
C ALA A 23 -9.43 12.91 -5.53
N ALA A 24 -8.55 13.21 -4.56
CA ALA A 24 -7.34 12.44 -4.30
C ALA A 24 -7.64 10.95 -4.05
N TYR A 25 -8.78 10.60 -3.43
CA TYR A 25 -9.21 9.21 -3.30
C TYR A 25 -9.40 8.53 -4.65
N ASP A 26 -10.09 9.16 -5.60
CA ASP A 26 -10.33 8.55 -6.92
C ASP A 26 -9.01 8.32 -7.67
N THR A 27 -8.04 9.25 -7.53
CA THR A 27 -6.70 9.06 -8.11
C THR A 27 -5.91 7.95 -7.42
N ALA A 28 -6.07 7.78 -6.11
CA ALA A 28 -5.45 6.71 -5.35
C ALA A 28 -6.09 5.35 -5.67
N GLU A 29 -7.41 5.30 -5.84
CA GLU A 29 -8.17 4.11 -6.22
C GLU A 29 -7.77 3.64 -7.62
N ALA A 30 -7.58 4.55 -8.57
CA ALA A 30 -7.06 4.21 -9.90
C ALA A 30 -5.62 3.66 -9.84
N ALA A 31 -4.74 4.28 -9.05
CA ALA A 31 -3.37 3.81 -8.85
C ALA A 31 -3.35 2.42 -8.18
N PHE A 32 -4.20 2.22 -7.18
CA PHE A 32 -4.36 0.96 -6.47
C PHE A 32 -4.87 -0.16 -7.38
N ALA A 33 -5.91 0.10 -8.15
CA ALA A 33 -6.45 -0.87 -9.12
C ALA A 33 -5.39 -1.27 -10.16
N ARG A 34 -4.57 -0.33 -10.61
CA ARG A 34 -3.44 -0.62 -11.51
C ARG A 34 -2.39 -1.49 -10.83
N ALA A 35 -2.05 -1.21 -9.58
CA ALA A 35 -1.11 -2.01 -8.80
C ALA A 35 -1.62 -3.45 -8.56
N THR A 36 -2.91 -3.60 -8.29
CA THR A 36 -3.58 -4.91 -8.19
C THR A 36 -3.49 -5.68 -9.51
N ALA A 37 -3.78 -5.03 -10.64
CA ALA A 37 -3.65 -5.66 -11.96
C ALA A 37 -2.21 -6.08 -12.27
N ASP A 38 -1.22 -5.24 -11.93
CA ASP A 38 0.20 -5.59 -12.08
C ASP A 38 0.57 -6.79 -11.19
N TYR A 39 0.02 -6.89 -9.97
CA TYR A 39 0.23 -8.02 -9.07
C TYR A 39 -0.38 -9.32 -9.60
N GLU A 40 -1.61 -9.27 -10.09
CA GLU A 40 -2.30 -10.40 -10.72
C GLU A 40 -1.57 -10.87 -11.99
N ALA A 41 -0.94 -9.94 -12.72
CA ALA A 41 -0.06 -10.22 -13.84
C ALA A 41 1.37 -10.64 -13.44
N GLN A 42 1.63 -10.90 -12.14
CA GLN A 42 2.93 -11.29 -11.57
C GLN A 42 4.07 -10.27 -11.77
N ARG A 43 3.73 -9.02 -12.08
CA ARG A 43 4.66 -7.88 -12.16
C ARG A 43 4.80 -7.25 -10.78
N TYR A 44 5.38 -8.02 -9.86
CA TYR A 44 5.34 -7.72 -8.42
C TYR A 44 6.11 -6.46 -8.03
N LEU A 45 7.22 -6.14 -8.69
CA LEU A 45 7.96 -4.89 -8.40
C LEU A 45 7.15 -3.66 -8.82
N GLU A 46 6.47 -3.73 -9.95
CA GLU A 46 5.59 -2.67 -10.42
C GLU A 46 4.35 -2.54 -9.54
N ALA A 47 3.78 -3.67 -9.10
CA ALA A 47 2.71 -3.68 -8.11
C ALA A 47 3.14 -3.01 -6.81
N ALA A 48 4.31 -3.37 -6.26
CA ALA A 48 4.84 -2.77 -5.02
C ALA A 48 4.96 -1.25 -5.14
N ARG A 49 5.55 -0.77 -6.24
CA ARG A 49 5.68 0.66 -6.53
C ARG A 49 4.31 1.33 -6.70
N GLY A 50 3.36 0.67 -7.35
CA GLY A 50 2.00 1.16 -7.53
C GLY A 50 1.24 1.30 -6.22
N PHE A 51 1.37 0.34 -5.31
CA PHE A 51 0.78 0.44 -3.98
C PHE A 51 1.39 1.58 -3.15
N LEU A 52 2.71 1.78 -3.20
CA LEU A 52 3.36 2.92 -2.55
C LEU A 52 2.87 4.27 -3.14
N ASP A 53 2.68 4.35 -4.46
CA ASP A 53 2.12 5.55 -5.10
C ASP A 53 0.68 5.81 -4.66
N ALA A 54 -0.15 4.77 -4.57
CA ALA A 54 -1.51 4.88 -4.05
C ALA A 54 -1.53 5.40 -2.61
N ALA A 55 -0.63 4.91 -1.74
CA ALA A 55 -0.49 5.40 -0.37
C ALA A 55 -0.15 6.90 -0.32
N ARG A 56 0.79 7.36 -1.16
CA ARG A 56 1.18 8.76 -1.24
C ARG A 56 0.04 9.67 -1.67
N ARG A 57 -0.81 9.23 -2.61
CA ARG A 57 -2.00 9.98 -3.06
C ARG A 57 -3.08 10.09 -1.97
N LEU A 58 -3.07 9.18 -1.00
CA LEU A 58 -3.96 9.18 0.16
C LEU A 58 -3.41 10.02 1.33
N HIS A 59 -2.33 10.78 1.15
CA HIS A 59 -1.76 11.63 2.19
C HIS A 59 -2.59 12.91 2.37
N ILE A 60 -3.78 12.72 2.97
CA ILE A 60 -4.71 13.79 3.35
C ILE A 60 -4.86 13.72 4.87
N ASP A 61 -4.39 14.75 5.56
CA ASP A 61 -4.39 14.80 7.04
C ASP A 61 -5.50 15.68 7.62
N GLY A 62 -6.46 16.07 6.78
CA GLY A 62 -7.59 16.91 7.16
C GLY A 62 -8.87 16.11 7.51
N PRO A 63 -9.71 16.61 8.44
CA PRO A 63 -11.06 16.09 8.64
C PRO A 63 -11.93 16.30 7.37
N PRO A 64 -13.04 15.55 7.23
CA PRO A 64 -13.52 14.52 8.15
C PRO A 64 -12.89 13.13 7.90
N TYR A 65 -12.08 12.97 6.86
CA TYR A 65 -11.68 11.64 6.39
C TYR A 65 -10.28 11.19 6.78
N ALA A 66 -9.46 12.03 7.42
CA ALA A 66 -8.07 11.71 7.79
C ALA A 66 -7.88 10.28 8.32
N GLY A 67 -8.71 9.84 9.27
CA GLY A 67 -8.63 8.47 9.82
C GLY A 67 -8.86 7.36 8.77
N GLY A 68 -9.83 7.54 7.87
CA GLY A 68 -10.10 6.60 6.78
C GLY A 68 -8.97 6.57 5.74
N PHE A 69 -8.39 7.73 5.41
CA PHE A 69 -7.24 7.81 4.53
C PHE A 69 -6.00 7.14 5.13
N THR A 70 -5.71 7.36 6.42
CA THR A 70 -4.64 6.65 7.15
C THR A 70 -4.86 5.13 7.13
N GLY A 71 -6.09 4.66 7.33
CA GLY A 71 -6.44 3.24 7.20
C GLY A 71 -6.12 2.68 5.81
N ASN A 72 -6.49 3.42 4.76
CA ASN A 72 -6.20 3.05 3.38
C ASN A 72 -4.71 3.09 3.03
N ARG A 73 -3.93 4.03 3.58
CA ARG A 73 -2.46 4.03 3.43
C ARG A 73 -1.84 2.78 4.01
N ARG A 74 -2.26 2.35 5.21
CA ARG A 74 -1.81 1.09 5.82
C ARG A 74 -2.14 -0.13 4.95
N ILE A 75 -3.29 -0.14 4.28
CA ILE A 75 -3.67 -1.19 3.31
C ILE A 75 -2.69 -1.21 2.14
N CYS A 76 -2.42 -0.05 1.53
CA CYS A 76 -1.43 0.07 0.47
C CYS A 76 -0.07 -0.47 0.90
N TYR A 77 0.43 -0.10 2.08
CA TYR A 77 1.73 -0.56 2.56
C TYR A 77 1.81 -2.07 2.77
N ARG A 78 0.74 -2.70 3.29
CA ARG A 78 0.66 -4.17 3.43
C ARG A 78 0.71 -4.87 2.09
N ASN A 79 -0.04 -4.38 1.10
CA ASN A 79 -0.01 -4.94 -0.24
C ASN A 79 1.34 -4.71 -0.93
N ALA A 80 1.99 -3.56 -0.70
CA ALA A 80 3.35 -3.30 -1.18
C ALA A 80 4.36 -4.30 -0.59
N ALA A 81 4.31 -4.55 0.71
CA ALA A 81 5.16 -5.55 1.38
C ALA A 81 4.93 -6.95 0.80
N ALA A 82 3.68 -7.37 0.61
CA ALA A 82 3.36 -8.65 -0.02
C ALA A 82 3.94 -8.75 -1.45
N ALA A 83 3.86 -7.67 -2.23
CA ALA A 83 4.43 -7.61 -3.56
C ALA A 83 5.97 -7.65 -3.55
N PHE A 84 6.64 -6.97 -2.61
CA PHE A 84 8.09 -7.11 -2.44
C PHE A 84 8.49 -8.54 -2.07
N SER A 85 7.79 -9.17 -1.13
CA SER A 85 7.97 -10.58 -0.78
C SER A 85 7.82 -11.52 -1.98
N ALA A 86 6.78 -11.30 -2.81
CA ALA A 86 6.55 -12.09 -4.01
C ALA A 86 7.59 -11.86 -5.12
N SER A 87 8.14 -10.65 -5.21
CA SER A 87 9.22 -10.34 -6.15
C SER A 87 10.58 -10.90 -5.75
N GLY A 88 10.78 -11.21 -4.46
CA GLY A 88 12.08 -11.53 -3.88
C GLY A 88 12.99 -10.33 -3.60
N ASP A 89 12.59 -9.10 -3.94
CA ASP A 89 13.37 -7.88 -3.66
C ASP A 89 13.19 -7.39 -2.21
N ILE A 90 13.73 -8.15 -1.28
CA ILE A 90 13.61 -7.85 0.16
C ILE A 90 14.42 -6.61 0.55
N ALA A 91 15.62 -6.46 -0.02
CA ALA A 91 16.46 -5.30 0.28
C ALA A 91 15.83 -3.99 -0.23
N GLY A 92 15.35 -3.99 -1.48
CA GLY A 92 14.63 -2.86 -2.06
C GLY A 92 13.32 -2.56 -1.31
N GLY A 93 12.59 -3.61 -0.94
CA GLY A 93 11.36 -3.47 -0.15
C GLY A 93 11.60 -2.84 1.22
N ARG A 94 12.62 -3.26 1.97
CA ARG A 94 12.97 -2.65 3.26
C ARG A 94 13.34 -1.17 3.11
N GLN A 95 14.17 -0.84 2.12
CA GLN A 95 14.54 0.55 1.85
C GLN A 95 13.32 1.41 1.51
N ALA A 96 12.39 0.89 0.70
CA ALA A 96 11.19 1.61 0.31
C ALA A 96 10.23 1.82 1.48
N LEU A 97 10.02 0.81 2.32
CA LEU A 97 9.17 0.91 3.52
C LEU A 97 9.77 1.86 4.57
N ALA A 98 11.09 1.81 4.79
CA ALA A 98 11.78 2.74 5.68
C ALA A 98 11.70 4.19 5.17
N ALA A 99 11.77 4.40 3.85
CA ALA A 99 11.55 5.72 3.26
C ALA A 99 10.12 6.21 3.48
N ALA A 100 9.12 5.36 3.20
CA ALA A 100 7.73 5.67 3.46
C ALA A 100 7.47 5.99 4.94
N ALA A 101 8.15 5.32 5.89
CA ALA A 101 7.98 5.55 7.32
C ALA A 101 8.44 6.95 7.75
N ARG A 102 9.46 7.49 7.08
CA ARG A 102 9.92 8.86 7.30
C ARG A 102 8.93 9.88 6.74
N ASP A 103 8.29 9.57 5.63
CA ASP A 103 7.37 10.46 4.92
C ASP A 103 5.92 10.40 5.46
N ASP A 104 5.51 9.30 6.09
CA ASP A 104 4.18 9.11 6.68
C ASP A 104 4.24 8.69 8.16
N PRO A 105 4.48 9.64 9.09
CA PRO A 105 4.56 9.37 10.52
C PRO A 105 3.30 8.70 11.10
N ALA A 106 2.11 8.91 10.51
CA ALA A 106 0.85 8.30 10.97
C ALA A 106 0.79 6.78 10.69
N CYS A 107 1.66 6.27 9.82
CA CYS A 107 1.80 4.86 9.48
C CYS A 107 3.17 4.29 9.86
N ALA A 108 4.04 5.04 10.55
CA ALA A 108 5.42 4.64 10.83
C ALA A 108 5.51 3.28 11.55
N ASP A 109 4.68 3.04 12.56
CA ASP A 109 4.67 1.77 13.30
C ASP A 109 4.32 0.58 12.37
N THR A 110 3.27 0.73 11.55
CA THR A 110 2.88 -0.29 10.56
C THR A 110 4.00 -0.54 9.55
N LEU A 111 4.68 0.51 9.10
CA LEU A 111 5.77 0.40 8.14
C LEU A 111 6.99 -0.29 8.74
N ALA A 112 7.33 0.00 10.00
CA ALA A 112 8.42 -0.66 10.72
C ALA A 112 8.13 -2.16 10.94
N GLU A 113 6.90 -2.52 11.30
CA GLU A 113 6.46 -3.92 11.39
C GLU A 113 6.60 -4.65 10.06
N LEU A 114 6.16 -4.03 8.96
CA LEU A 114 6.25 -4.60 7.62
C LEU A 114 7.70 -4.75 7.15
N GLU A 115 8.56 -3.77 7.43
CA GLU A 115 9.98 -3.82 7.12
C GLU A 115 10.66 -4.99 7.85
N ALA A 116 10.39 -5.15 9.15
CA ALA A 116 10.94 -6.21 9.97
C ALA A 116 10.44 -7.60 9.55
N GLY A 117 9.17 -7.69 9.15
CA GLY A 117 8.52 -8.92 8.70
C GLY A 117 8.79 -9.31 7.24
N LEU A 118 9.47 -8.46 6.46
CA LEU A 118 9.66 -8.71 5.03
C LEU A 118 10.61 -9.89 4.79
N ALA A 119 10.08 -10.92 4.12
CA ALA A 119 10.77 -12.15 3.74
C ALA A 119 10.27 -12.68 2.37
N PRO A 120 11.07 -13.47 1.64
CA PRO A 120 10.62 -14.09 0.39
C PRO A 120 9.48 -15.11 0.63
N LEU A 121 8.64 -15.33 -0.38
CA LEU A 121 7.51 -16.28 -0.33
C LEU A 121 7.84 -17.71 -0.72
#